data_AF-A0A4Q9V0D3-F1
#
_entry.id   AF-A0A4Q9V0D3-F1
#
_cell.length_a   1.000
_cell.length_b   1.000
_cell.length_c   1.000
_cell.angle_alpha   90.00
_cell.angle_beta   90.00
_cell.angle_gamma   90.00
#
_symmetry.space_group_name_H-M   'P 1'
#
loop_
_entity.id
_entity.type
_entity.pdbx_description
1 polymer ?
#
loop_
_entity_poly.entity_id
_entity_poly.type
_entity_poly.pdbx_seq_one_letter_code
_entity_poly.pdbx_strand_id
1 'polypeptide(L)'
;MCLMMSKHDPWILVVAMLISRLSRSMSEILSPSRIQTARERRYLTKGELARELGVDIRTVTNYELMGAPSSRLSDLVYVLNFPEDFFIQSSTPDVSVENVEFRSKRSTRAKEKKAAVSITKLGIELVGWIEDRFSIPQPSLPDLAGMDPKIAATVLRGAWNLGTKPLPNLVQLCESHGIRVLGLPTDIQTIDAVSFWFRHTPYVFVSRLKTPERTRFNLAHELGHLVLHESSNIDSESEREKQADAFASEFLFPKIAQLEHTVLNPKLADIFNYKHAFGMSAMAVTYALHESGRLSDWNYRLLCKTLSQQGFRAGEPGSSMPFEQSRIFRVVLDSSIPDRSCSAIAKDLACPLDEVHSLTMNTEVHGVENSDLPKLPVSDTLAPVKLRLV
;
A
#
# COMPACT_ATOMS: atom_id res chain seq x y z
N MET A 1 -31.13 9.70 -44.87
CA MET A 1 -31.08 10.82 -43.90
C MET A 1 -30.56 10.24 -42.59
N CYS A 2 -29.24 10.37 -42.36
CA CYS A 2 -28.55 9.87 -41.17
C CYS A 2 -28.97 10.68 -39.94
N LEU A 3 -29.41 10.02 -38.88
CA LEU A 3 -29.46 10.60 -37.54
C LEU A 3 -28.30 10.02 -36.74
N MET A 4 -27.24 10.83 -36.60
CA MET A 4 -26.20 10.64 -35.61
C MET A 4 -26.81 10.80 -34.20
N MET A 5 -26.80 9.75 -33.40
CA MET A 5 -27.04 9.85 -31.97
C MET A 5 -25.69 10.07 -31.25
N SER A 6 -25.60 11.19 -30.55
CA SER A 6 -24.45 11.60 -29.73
C SER A 6 -24.24 10.62 -28.56
N LYS A 7 -22.99 10.20 -28.33
CA LYS A 7 -22.57 9.31 -27.23
C LYS A 7 -22.46 10.02 -25.86
N HIS A 8 -22.93 11.25 -25.73
CA HIS A 8 -22.84 12.04 -24.49
C HIS A 8 -24.21 12.53 -24.02
N ASP A 9 -25.16 11.61 -23.86
CA ASP A 9 -26.45 11.93 -23.25
C ASP A 9 -26.42 11.56 -21.75
N PRO A 10 -26.36 12.53 -20.82
CA PRO A 10 -26.31 12.26 -19.38
C PRO A 10 -27.55 11.49 -18.89
N TRP A 11 -28.65 11.49 -19.65
CA TRP A 11 -29.82 10.66 -19.38
C TRP A 11 -29.55 9.16 -19.56
N ILE A 12 -28.61 8.74 -20.43
CA ILE A 12 -28.28 7.32 -20.59
C ILE A 12 -27.56 6.77 -19.36
N LEU A 13 -26.69 7.56 -18.73
CA LEU A 13 -26.02 7.19 -17.47
C LEU A 13 -26.97 7.17 -16.29
N VAL A 14 -27.89 8.15 -16.20
CA VAL A 14 -28.94 8.19 -15.18
C VAL A 14 -29.92 7.03 -15.35
N VAL A 15 -30.30 6.69 -16.59
CA VAL A 15 -31.14 5.54 -16.91
C VAL A 15 -30.39 4.22 -16.67
N ALA A 16 -29.08 4.13 -16.94
CA ALA A 16 -28.28 2.96 -16.59
C ALA A 16 -28.12 2.79 -15.06
N MET A 17 -27.98 3.87 -14.30
CA MET A 17 -28.00 3.85 -12.83
C MET A 17 -29.40 3.54 -12.26
N LEU A 18 -30.47 4.01 -12.91
CA LEU A 18 -31.84 3.68 -12.52
C LEU A 18 -32.18 2.23 -12.88
N ILE A 19 -31.71 1.73 -14.02
CA ILE A 19 -31.84 0.33 -14.43
C ILE A 19 -30.97 -0.57 -13.55
N SER A 20 -29.78 -0.14 -13.09
CA SER A 20 -29.00 -0.90 -12.09
C SER A 20 -29.64 -0.85 -10.70
N ARG A 21 -30.28 0.28 -10.34
CA ARG A 21 -31.11 0.41 -9.12
C ARG A 21 -32.44 -0.35 -9.19
N LEU A 22 -32.96 -0.63 -10.38
CA LEU A 22 -34.20 -1.40 -10.60
C LEU A 22 -33.90 -2.88 -10.89
N SER A 23 -32.72 -3.23 -11.41
CA SER A 23 -32.17 -4.59 -11.44
C SER A 23 -31.63 -5.03 -10.08
N ARG A 24 -31.59 -4.10 -9.11
CA ARG A 24 -31.49 -4.30 -7.66
C ARG A 24 -32.74 -5.00 -7.09
N SER A 25 -33.35 -5.89 -7.88
CA SER A 25 -33.98 -7.08 -7.33
C SER A 25 -32.90 -7.71 -6.46
N MET A 26 -33.24 -7.91 -5.18
CA MET A 26 -32.35 -8.52 -4.20
C MET A 26 -31.64 -9.69 -4.89
N SER A 27 -30.32 -9.63 -5.07
CA SER A 27 -29.62 -10.85 -5.39
C SER A 27 -29.98 -11.80 -4.27
N GLU A 28 -30.64 -12.93 -4.57
CA GLU A 28 -31.03 -13.86 -3.50
C GLU A 28 -29.80 -14.35 -2.72
N ILE A 29 -28.64 -14.19 -3.34
CA ILE A 29 -27.33 -14.62 -2.90
C ILE A 29 -26.38 -13.41 -2.83
N LEU A 30 -25.66 -13.30 -1.72
CA LEU A 30 -24.58 -12.36 -1.44
C LEU A 30 -23.27 -12.88 -2.01
N SER A 31 -22.39 -11.97 -2.43
CA SER A 31 -21.17 -12.28 -3.18
C SER A 31 -20.16 -13.09 -2.36
N PRO A 32 -19.77 -14.30 -2.80
CA PRO A 32 -18.85 -15.17 -2.06
C PRO A 32 -17.48 -14.54 -1.82
N SER A 33 -16.90 -13.92 -2.86
CA SER A 33 -15.58 -13.29 -2.77
C SER A 33 -15.56 -12.04 -1.88
N ARG A 34 -16.68 -11.31 -1.81
CA ARG A 34 -16.87 -10.18 -0.88
C ARG A 34 -16.91 -10.67 0.56
N ILE A 35 -17.65 -11.75 0.84
CA ILE A 35 -17.68 -12.37 2.18
C ILE A 35 -16.29 -12.82 2.60
N GLN A 36 -15.57 -13.51 1.72
CA GLN A 36 -14.20 -13.96 2.01
C GLN A 36 -13.27 -12.77 2.29
N THR A 37 -13.29 -11.74 1.42
CA THR A 37 -12.42 -10.56 1.53
C THR A 37 -12.70 -9.79 2.82
N ALA A 38 -13.97 -9.57 3.18
CA ALA A 38 -14.34 -8.91 4.42
C ALA A 38 -13.90 -9.74 5.66
N ARG A 39 -14.14 -11.06 5.64
CA ARG A 39 -13.70 -11.96 6.73
C ARG A 39 -12.18 -11.91 6.93
N GLU A 40 -11.44 -12.05 5.84
CA GLU A 40 -9.97 -12.08 5.88
C GLU A 40 -9.40 -10.72 6.28
N ARG A 41 -9.99 -9.61 5.82
CA ARG A 41 -9.61 -8.25 6.25
C ARG A 41 -9.83 -8.03 7.75
N ARG A 42 -10.84 -8.67 8.35
CA ARG A 42 -11.11 -8.65 9.80
C ARG A 42 -10.34 -9.72 10.59
N TYR A 43 -9.35 -10.37 9.98
CA TYR A 43 -8.50 -11.39 10.62
C TYR A 43 -9.26 -12.60 11.20
N LEU A 44 -10.48 -12.84 10.71
CA LEU A 44 -11.30 -13.96 11.15
C LEU A 44 -10.98 -15.20 10.33
N THR A 45 -10.81 -16.33 10.99
CA THR A 45 -10.92 -17.66 10.41
C THR A 45 -12.38 -17.96 10.07
N LYS A 46 -12.61 -18.95 9.20
CA LYS A 46 -13.96 -19.48 8.95
C LYS A 46 -14.64 -19.96 10.23
N GLY A 47 -13.88 -20.56 11.16
CA GLY A 47 -14.39 -21.01 12.45
C GLY A 47 -14.78 -19.88 13.39
N GLU A 48 -14.01 -18.80 13.43
CA GLU A 48 -14.38 -17.60 14.20
C GLU A 48 -15.63 -16.94 13.61
N LEU A 49 -15.70 -16.75 12.29
CA LEU A 49 -16.91 -16.19 11.66
C LEU A 49 -18.14 -17.08 11.89
N ALA A 50 -18.00 -18.41 11.79
CA ALA A 50 -19.09 -19.35 12.04
C ALA A 50 -19.64 -19.21 13.47
N ARG A 51 -18.74 -19.07 14.46
CA ARG A 51 -19.11 -18.83 15.86
C ARG A 51 -19.84 -17.51 16.05
N GLU A 52 -19.37 -16.41 15.46
CA GLU A 52 -20.03 -15.09 15.56
C GLU A 52 -21.42 -15.09 14.88
N LEU A 53 -21.59 -15.85 13.79
CA LEU A 53 -22.87 -15.96 13.08
C LEU A 53 -23.82 -17.02 13.66
N GLY A 54 -23.39 -17.82 14.64
CA GLY A 54 -24.17 -18.93 15.18
C GLY A 54 -24.46 -20.04 14.17
N VAL A 55 -23.52 -20.33 13.25
CA VAL A 55 -23.65 -21.37 12.21
C VAL A 55 -22.46 -22.34 12.23
N ASP A 56 -22.55 -23.42 11.46
CA ASP A 56 -21.43 -24.37 11.30
C ASP A 56 -20.34 -23.84 10.33
N ILE A 57 -19.08 -24.28 10.52
CA ILE A 57 -17.94 -23.90 9.67
C ILE A 57 -18.16 -24.26 8.19
N ARG A 58 -18.84 -25.37 7.91
CA ARG A 58 -19.23 -25.77 6.56
C ARG A 58 -20.19 -24.76 5.92
N THR A 59 -21.04 -24.13 6.72
CA THR A 59 -21.95 -23.08 6.24
C THR A 59 -21.17 -21.87 5.76
N VAL A 60 -20.20 -21.38 6.54
CA VAL A 60 -19.31 -20.28 6.12
C VAL A 60 -18.49 -20.67 4.88
N THR A 61 -18.03 -21.93 4.81
CA THR A 61 -17.34 -22.43 3.62
C THR A 61 -18.24 -22.38 2.39
N ASN A 62 -19.51 -22.78 2.51
CA ASN A 62 -20.48 -22.66 1.43
C ASN A 62 -20.76 -21.20 1.07
N TYR A 63 -20.83 -20.29 2.05
CA TYR A 63 -21.01 -18.86 1.80
C TYR A 63 -19.87 -18.28 0.96
N GLU A 64 -18.63 -18.68 1.19
CA GLU A 64 -17.47 -18.22 0.41
C GLU A 64 -17.30 -18.92 -0.94
N LEU A 65 -18.03 -20.00 -1.20
CA LEU A 65 -17.98 -20.73 -2.48
C LEU A 65 -19.16 -20.39 -3.38
N MET A 66 -20.37 -20.46 -2.84
CA MET A 66 -21.63 -20.33 -3.57
C MET A 66 -22.38 -19.04 -3.25
N GLY A 67 -21.95 -18.32 -2.21
CA GLY A 67 -22.61 -17.13 -1.69
C GLY A 67 -23.55 -17.44 -0.52
N ALA A 68 -23.85 -16.42 0.28
CA ALA A 68 -24.77 -16.52 1.41
C ALA A 68 -26.17 -16.07 1.00
N PRO A 69 -27.27 -16.62 1.57
CA PRO A 69 -28.60 -16.08 1.31
C PRO A 69 -28.71 -14.64 1.82
N SER A 70 -29.47 -13.80 1.12
CA SER A 70 -29.67 -12.38 1.49
C SER A 70 -30.24 -12.17 2.90
N SER A 71 -30.90 -13.17 3.48
CA SER A 71 -31.32 -13.16 4.89
C SER A 71 -30.18 -13.07 5.89
N ARG A 72 -28.93 -13.33 5.49
CA ARG A 72 -27.72 -13.20 6.32
C ARG A 72 -27.02 -11.86 6.20
N LEU A 73 -27.54 -10.93 5.39
CA LEU A 73 -26.87 -9.66 5.13
C LEU A 73 -26.62 -8.86 6.41
N SER A 74 -27.65 -8.68 7.25
CA SER A 74 -27.53 -7.92 8.50
C SER A 74 -26.52 -8.53 9.46
N ASP A 75 -26.49 -9.87 9.58
CA ASP A 75 -25.52 -10.58 10.42
C ASP A 75 -24.07 -10.35 9.91
N LEU A 76 -23.86 -10.47 8.60
CA LEU A 76 -22.55 -10.28 7.97
C LEU A 76 -22.05 -8.84 8.10
N VAL A 77 -22.93 -7.86 7.88
CA VAL A 77 -22.63 -6.43 8.03
C VAL A 77 -22.23 -6.12 9.46
N TYR A 78 -22.97 -6.64 10.44
CA TYR A 78 -22.69 -6.43 11.84
C TYR A 78 -21.35 -7.04 12.26
N VAL A 79 -21.11 -8.33 11.94
CA VAL A 79 -19.90 -9.05 12.37
C VAL A 79 -18.66 -8.57 11.64
N LEU A 80 -18.76 -8.34 10.33
CA LEU A 80 -17.60 -8.00 9.50
C LEU A 80 -17.37 -6.48 9.44
N ASN A 81 -18.34 -5.66 9.84
CA ASN A 81 -18.25 -4.19 9.80
C ASN A 81 -17.87 -3.67 8.41
N PHE A 82 -18.60 -4.13 7.39
CA PHE A 82 -18.54 -3.64 6.01
C PHE A 82 -19.93 -3.11 5.62
N PRO A 83 -20.03 -2.09 4.73
CA PRO A 83 -21.31 -1.61 4.24
C PRO A 83 -22.16 -2.73 3.61
N GLU A 84 -23.49 -2.65 3.75
CA GLU A 84 -24.43 -3.60 3.13
C GLU A 84 -24.17 -3.80 1.63
N ASP A 85 -23.99 -2.68 0.91
CA ASP A 85 -23.76 -2.67 -0.52
C ASP A 85 -22.48 -3.44 -0.92
N PHE A 86 -21.49 -3.59 -0.04
CA PHE A 86 -20.28 -4.36 -0.30
C PHE A 86 -20.60 -5.82 -0.64
N PHE A 87 -21.55 -6.42 0.07
CA PHE A 87 -21.86 -7.84 -0.08
C PHE A 87 -22.74 -8.14 -1.30
N ILE A 88 -23.33 -7.11 -1.91
CA ILE A 88 -24.23 -7.23 -3.07
C ILE A 88 -23.50 -6.88 -4.38
N GLN A 89 -22.31 -6.28 -4.29
CA GLN A 89 -21.46 -5.98 -5.45
C GLN A 89 -20.93 -7.23 -6.15
N SER A 90 -20.42 -7.02 -7.37
CA SER A 90 -19.67 -8.03 -8.14
C SER A 90 -18.47 -8.58 -7.37
N SER A 91 -17.89 -9.68 -7.87
CA SER A 91 -16.72 -10.27 -7.27
C SER A 91 -15.54 -9.31 -7.18
N THR A 92 -14.77 -9.43 -6.10
CA THR A 92 -13.50 -8.70 -5.92
C THR A 92 -12.46 -9.13 -6.96
N PRO A 93 -11.44 -8.30 -7.23
CA PRO A 93 -10.27 -8.70 -8.01
C PRO A 93 -9.67 -10.04 -7.54
N ASP A 94 -9.23 -10.85 -8.51
CA ASP A 94 -8.63 -12.16 -8.26
C ASP A 94 -7.14 -11.99 -7.93
N VAL A 95 -6.86 -11.81 -6.65
CA VAL A 95 -5.51 -11.73 -6.08
C VAL A 95 -5.43 -12.75 -4.94
N SER A 96 -4.36 -13.53 -4.94
CA SER A 96 -4.07 -14.53 -3.91
C SER A 96 -2.72 -14.27 -3.26
N VAL A 97 -2.40 -14.99 -2.18
CA VAL A 97 -1.13 -14.83 -1.46
C VAL A 97 0.06 -15.25 -2.34
N GLU A 98 -0.16 -16.20 -3.25
CA GLU A 98 0.86 -16.73 -4.15
C GLU A 98 1.24 -15.75 -5.27
N ASN A 99 0.35 -14.80 -5.59
CA ASN A 99 0.54 -13.82 -6.66
C ASN A 99 1.20 -12.52 -6.16
N VAL A 100 1.64 -12.49 -4.90
CA VAL A 100 2.00 -11.27 -4.20
C VAL A 100 3.33 -11.43 -3.46
N GLU A 101 4.24 -10.47 -3.67
CA GLU A 101 5.49 -10.37 -2.92
C GLU A 101 5.26 -9.64 -1.60
N PHE A 102 5.73 -10.25 -0.50
CA PHE A 102 5.57 -9.71 0.84
C PHE A 102 6.90 -9.40 1.49
N ARG A 103 7.22 -8.11 1.60
CA ARG A 103 8.25 -7.68 2.56
C ARG A 103 7.69 -7.73 3.97
N SER A 104 7.93 -8.86 4.62
CA SER A 104 7.30 -9.20 5.89
C SER A 104 8.30 -9.75 6.91
N LYS A 105 7.96 -9.68 8.20
CA LYS A 105 8.76 -10.35 9.23
C LYS A 105 8.66 -11.86 9.05
N ARG A 106 9.73 -12.59 9.38
CA ARG A 106 9.73 -14.07 9.40
C ARG A 106 8.60 -14.68 10.26
N SER A 107 8.09 -13.94 11.24
CA SER A 107 7.01 -14.33 12.15
C SER A 107 5.60 -13.95 11.67
N THR A 108 5.45 -13.40 10.46
CA THR A 108 4.15 -12.93 9.92
C THR A 108 3.16 -14.07 9.83
N ARG A 109 1.98 -13.89 10.45
CA ARG A 109 0.98 -14.96 10.52
C ARG A 109 0.22 -15.07 9.21
N ALA A 110 -0.26 -16.27 8.88
CA ALA A 110 -1.07 -16.50 7.68
C ALA A 110 -2.32 -15.59 7.62
N LYS A 111 -2.94 -15.30 8.77
CA LYS A 111 -4.05 -14.34 8.87
C LYS A 111 -3.66 -12.93 8.42
N GLU A 112 -2.45 -12.48 8.76
CA GLU A 112 -1.96 -11.14 8.38
C GLU A 112 -1.68 -11.07 6.88
N LYS A 113 -1.08 -12.12 6.29
CA LYS A 113 -0.91 -12.19 4.84
C LYS A 113 -2.26 -12.14 4.10
N LYS A 114 -3.27 -12.86 4.59
CA LYS A 114 -4.63 -12.84 4.01
C LYS A 114 -5.32 -11.47 4.16
N ALA A 115 -5.17 -10.82 5.31
CA ALA A 115 -5.68 -9.46 5.49
C ALA A 115 -4.99 -8.47 4.54
N ALA A 116 -3.67 -8.61 4.34
CA ALA A 116 -2.92 -7.82 3.36
C ALA A 116 -3.38 -8.06 1.92
N VAL A 117 -3.64 -9.31 1.51
CA VAL A 117 -4.26 -9.58 0.19
C VAL A 117 -5.66 -8.98 0.10
N SER A 118 -6.43 -8.99 1.19
CA SER A 118 -7.79 -8.43 1.18
C SER A 118 -7.78 -6.93 0.96
N ILE A 119 -6.86 -6.19 1.58
CA ILE A 119 -6.74 -4.75 1.33
C ILE A 119 -6.20 -4.45 -0.08
N THR A 120 -5.35 -5.31 -0.66
CA THR A 120 -4.85 -5.07 -2.03
C THR A 120 -5.98 -5.18 -3.06
N LYS A 121 -6.95 -6.08 -2.85
CA LYS A 121 -8.18 -6.16 -3.66
C LYS A 121 -8.97 -4.85 -3.62
N LEU A 122 -9.17 -4.28 -2.44
CA LEU A 122 -9.85 -2.97 -2.28
C LEU A 122 -9.03 -1.84 -2.93
N GLY A 123 -7.70 -1.90 -2.83
CA GLY A 123 -6.81 -0.95 -3.50
C GLY A 123 -6.91 -0.98 -5.03
N ILE A 124 -7.04 -2.17 -5.62
CA ILE A 124 -7.27 -2.32 -7.07
C ILE A 124 -8.61 -1.69 -7.48
N GLU A 125 -9.67 -1.90 -6.69
CA GLU A 125 -10.98 -1.28 -6.96
C GLU A 125 -10.93 0.25 -6.84
N LEU A 126 -10.21 0.77 -5.84
CA LEU A 126 -9.96 2.20 -5.72
C LEU A 126 -9.21 2.75 -6.94
N VAL A 127 -8.17 2.07 -7.41
CA VAL A 127 -7.44 2.48 -8.62
C VAL A 127 -8.35 2.43 -9.84
N GLY A 128 -9.18 1.41 -10.00
CA GLY A 128 -10.18 1.35 -11.07
C GLY A 128 -11.15 2.54 -11.03
N TRP A 129 -11.65 2.89 -9.84
CA TRP A 129 -12.51 4.07 -9.65
C TRP A 129 -11.81 5.37 -10.07
N ILE A 130 -10.51 5.49 -9.81
CA ILE A 130 -9.67 6.63 -10.23
C ILE A 130 -9.48 6.62 -11.75
N GLU A 131 -9.10 5.49 -12.34
CA GLU A 131 -8.84 5.36 -13.78
C GLU A 131 -10.08 5.64 -14.64
N ASP A 132 -11.27 5.30 -14.14
CA ASP A 132 -12.55 5.63 -14.79
C ASP A 132 -12.83 7.15 -14.85
N ARG A 133 -12.18 7.94 -13.99
CA ARG A 133 -12.45 9.38 -13.79
C ARG A 133 -11.28 10.29 -14.13
N PHE A 134 -10.06 9.76 -14.13
CA PHE A 134 -8.82 10.50 -14.29
C PHE A 134 -7.85 9.74 -15.19
N SER A 135 -7.15 10.46 -16.06
CA SER A 135 -6.02 9.90 -16.79
C SER A 135 -4.78 9.90 -15.89
N ILE A 136 -4.28 8.71 -15.57
CA ILE A 136 -3.05 8.50 -14.80
C ILE A 136 -1.96 7.85 -15.66
N PRO A 137 -0.67 7.98 -15.29
CA PRO A 137 0.44 7.44 -16.07
C PRO A 137 0.32 5.93 -16.32
N GLN A 138 0.63 5.53 -17.55
CA GLN A 138 0.66 4.12 -17.93
C GLN A 138 1.97 3.47 -17.46
N PRO A 139 1.95 2.17 -17.10
CA PRO A 139 3.14 1.44 -16.68
C PRO A 139 4.27 1.54 -17.72
N SER A 140 5.46 1.93 -17.26
CA SER A 140 6.66 2.05 -18.09
C SER A 140 7.91 1.58 -17.33
N LEU A 141 7.91 0.30 -16.93
CA LEU A 141 9.03 -0.34 -16.27
C LEU A 141 9.74 -1.27 -17.26
N PRO A 142 11.09 -1.24 -17.31
CA PRO A 142 11.83 -2.27 -18.02
C PRO A 142 11.77 -3.57 -17.22
N ASP A 143 11.67 -4.69 -17.92
CA ASP A 143 11.98 -6.00 -17.37
C ASP A 143 13.51 -6.18 -17.34
N LEU A 144 14.07 -6.31 -16.14
CA LEU A 144 15.50 -6.46 -15.88
C LEU A 144 15.81 -7.81 -15.23
N ALA A 145 14.95 -8.81 -15.41
CA ALA A 145 15.14 -10.13 -14.85
C ALA A 145 16.49 -10.76 -15.26
N GLY A 146 17.14 -11.41 -14.28
CA GLY A 146 18.44 -12.05 -14.47
C GLY A 146 19.65 -11.10 -14.50
N MET A 147 19.44 -9.79 -14.41
CA MET A 147 20.53 -8.82 -14.28
C MET A 147 21.06 -8.78 -12.84
N ASP A 148 22.35 -8.44 -12.68
CA ASP A 148 22.89 -8.09 -11.37
C ASP A 148 22.08 -6.91 -10.76
N PRO A 149 21.64 -6.99 -9.49
CA PRO A 149 20.77 -5.98 -8.89
C PRO A 149 21.34 -4.56 -8.91
N LYS A 150 22.67 -4.40 -8.74
CA LYS A 150 23.31 -3.08 -8.73
C LYS A 150 23.40 -2.51 -10.15
N ILE A 151 23.64 -3.37 -11.14
CA ILE A 151 23.57 -2.98 -12.55
C ILE A 151 22.14 -2.60 -12.93
N ALA A 152 21.14 -3.38 -12.53
CA ALA A 152 19.73 -3.10 -12.79
C ALA A 152 19.29 -1.76 -12.19
N ALA A 153 19.70 -1.45 -10.96
CA ALA A 153 19.47 -0.14 -10.35
C ALA A 153 20.07 1.00 -11.20
N THR A 154 21.30 0.83 -11.69
CA THR A 154 21.96 1.81 -12.56
C THR A 154 21.23 1.99 -13.90
N VAL A 155 20.81 0.89 -14.52
CA VAL A 155 20.04 0.90 -15.77
C VAL A 155 18.71 1.61 -15.57
N LEU A 156 17.98 1.31 -14.50
CA LEU A 156 16.70 1.97 -14.22
C LEU A 156 16.88 3.47 -13.97
N ARG A 157 17.90 3.88 -13.21
CA ARG A 157 18.22 5.31 -13.01
C ARG A 157 18.54 6.01 -14.34
N GLY A 158 19.22 5.32 -15.25
CA GLY A 158 19.48 5.81 -16.61
C GLY A 158 18.20 5.96 -17.42
N ALA A 159 17.36 4.94 -17.44
CA ALA A 159 16.07 4.94 -18.15
C ALA A 159 15.13 6.05 -17.63
N TRP A 160 15.19 6.36 -16.33
CA TRP A 160 14.40 7.40 -15.69
C TRP A 160 15.11 8.77 -15.64
N ASN A 161 16.27 8.92 -16.28
CA ASN A 161 17.06 10.16 -16.33
C ASN A 161 17.38 10.77 -14.93
N LEU A 162 17.65 9.92 -13.93
CA LEU A 162 17.88 10.34 -12.55
C LEU A 162 19.34 10.73 -12.27
N GLY A 163 20.27 10.36 -13.16
CA GLY A 163 21.70 10.53 -12.93
C GLY A 163 22.16 9.85 -11.63
N THR A 164 23.06 10.50 -10.88
CA THR A 164 23.60 9.99 -9.59
C THR A 164 23.11 10.78 -8.37
N LYS A 165 22.28 11.81 -8.57
CA LYS A 165 21.79 12.68 -7.50
C LYS A 165 20.79 11.97 -6.57
N PRO A 166 20.57 12.47 -5.34
CA PRO A 166 19.49 12.00 -4.50
C PRO A 166 18.15 11.98 -5.23
N LEU A 167 17.37 10.93 -5.00
CA LEU A 167 16.05 10.81 -5.61
C LEU A 167 15.07 11.83 -5.02
N PRO A 168 14.08 12.30 -5.78
CA PRO A 168 13.01 13.15 -5.27
C PRO A 168 12.05 12.34 -4.39
N ASN A 169 10.80 12.78 -4.29
CA ASN A 169 9.73 12.00 -3.69
C ASN A 169 9.57 10.66 -4.45
N LEU A 170 9.90 9.53 -3.82
CA LEU A 170 9.94 8.22 -4.49
C LEU A 170 8.54 7.70 -4.80
N VAL A 171 7.53 8.01 -3.99
CA VAL A 171 6.13 7.69 -4.29
C VAL A 171 5.73 8.33 -5.60
N GLN A 172 5.99 9.64 -5.75
CA GLN A 172 5.65 10.38 -6.98
C GLN A 172 6.47 9.93 -8.19
N LEU A 173 7.74 9.58 -7.98
CA LEU A 173 8.58 9.02 -9.03
C LEU A 173 7.99 7.71 -9.54
N CYS A 174 7.66 6.77 -8.65
CA CYS A 174 6.99 5.52 -9.00
C CYS A 174 5.66 5.76 -9.73
N GLU A 175 4.81 6.66 -9.21
CA GLU A 175 3.54 7.04 -9.85
C GLU A 175 3.74 7.59 -11.26
N SER A 176 4.77 8.42 -11.48
CA SER A 176 5.07 9.00 -12.80
C SER A 176 5.47 7.98 -13.86
N HIS A 177 5.96 6.80 -13.42
CA HIS A 177 6.27 5.65 -14.27
C HIS A 177 5.16 4.59 -14.29
N GLY A 178 3.96 4.96 -13.82
CA GLY A 178 2.77 4.12 -13.88
C GLY A 178 2.68 3.04 -12.81
N ILE A 179 3.46 3.12 -11.75
CA ILE A 179 3.32 2.25 -10.58
C ILE A 179 2.21 2.80 -9.69
N ARG A 180 1.25 1.94 -9.32
CA ARG A 180 0.18 2.28 -8.38
C ARG A 180 0.72 2.13 -6.97
N VAL A 181 0.98 3.24 -6.28
CA VAL A 181 1.49 3.22 -4.90
C VAL A 181 0.37 3.58 -3.93
N LEU A 182 0.04 2.67 -3.03
CA LEU A 182 -1.04 2.82 -2.04
C LEU A 182 -0.51 2.62 -0.61
N GLY A 183 -1.28 3.06 0.39
CA GLY A 183 -0.96 2.84 1.79
C GLY A 183 -1.47 1.51 2.33
N LEU A 184 -0.72 0.89 3.23
CA LEU A 184 -1.21 -0.21 4.07
C LEU A 184 -1.85 0.34 5.35
N PRO A 185 -3.01 -0.19 5.75
CA PRO A 185 -3.63 0.06 7.05
C PRO A 185 -2.69 -0.25 8.22
N THR A 186 -2.83 0.54 9.30
CA THR A 186 -1.95 0.46 10.48
C THR A 186 -2.16 -0.79 11.33
N ASP A 187 -3.29 -1.48 11.19
CA ASP A 187 -3.55 -2.76 11.85
C ASP A 187 -2.75 -3.92 11.23
N ILE A 188 -2.23 -3.79 10.00
CA ILE A 188 -1.27 -4.71 9.40
C ILE A 188 0.16 -4.36 9.86
N GLN A 189 0.55 -4.86 11.04
CA GLN A 189 1.79 -4.42 11.71
C GLN A 189 3.08 -5.15 11.31
N THR A 190 2.97 -6.35 10.73
CA THR A 190 4.11 -7.24 10.45
C THR A 190 4.57 -7.22 8.99
N ILE A 191 3.80 -6.56 8.13
CA ILE A 191 4.08 -6.40 6.70
C ILE A 191 4.48 -4.95 6.46
N ASP A 192 5.72 -4.77 6.04
CA ASP A 192 6.35 -3.47 5.85
C ASP A 192 5.98 -2.89 4.47
N ALA A 193 5.86 -3.75 3.45
CA ALA A 193 5.36 -3.41 2.12
C ALA A 193 4.91 -4.68 1.36
N VAL A 194 4.20 -4.48 0.26
CA VAL A 194 3.70 -5.52 -0.64
C VAL A 194 3.82 -5.04 -2.08
N SER A 195 4.25 -5.89 -3.00
CA SER A 195 4.25 -5.57 -4.44
C SER A 195 3.83 -6.73 -5.32
N PHE A 196 3.22 -6.41 -6.47
CA PHE A 196 2.80 -7.40 -7.47
C PHE A 196 2.39 -6.72 -8.77
N TRP A 197 2.31 -7.52 -9.83
CA TRP A 197 1.68 -7.14 -11.09
C TRP A 197 0.24 -7.66 -11.14
N PHE A 198 -0.71 -6.80 -11.47
CA PHE A 198 -2.10 -7.19 -11.72
C PHE A 198 -2.55 -6.65 -13.08
N ARG A 199 -2.90 -7.56 -14.00
CA ARG A 199 -3.31 -7.21 -15.38
C ARG A 199 -2.35 -6.21 -16.05
N HIS A 200 -1.04 -6.47 -16.00
CA HIS A 200 0.03 -5.61 -16.54
C HIS A 200 0.21 -4.24 -15.84
N THR A 201 -0.43 -4.03 -14.69
CA THR A 201 -0.23 -2.82 -13.89
C THR A 201 0.55 -3.18 -12.62
N PRO A 202 1.68 -2.52 -12.33
CA PRO A 202 2.46 -2.76 -11.13
C PRO A 202 1.85 -2.02 -9.94
N TYR A 203 1.67 -2.73 -8.83
CA TYR A 203 1.16 -2.22 -7.57
C TYR A 203 2.22 -2.34 -6.49
N VAL A 204 2.28 -1.31 -5.63
CA VAL A 204 3.03 -1.32 -4.38
C VAL A 204 2.15 -0.78 -3.26
N PHE A 205 2.07 -1.49 -2.16
CA PHE A 205 1.41 -1.03 -0.94
C PHE A 205 2.46 -0.86 0.16
N VAL A 206 2.53 0.33 0.75
CA VAL A 206 3.57 0.68 1.74
C VAL A 206 2.99 0.95 3.12
N SER A 207 3.61 0.37 4.16
CA SER A 207 3.31 0.71 5.55
C SER A 207 4.04 1.98 5.98
N ARG A 208 3.34 2.81 6.76
CA ARG A 208 3.89 4.02 7.41
C ARG A 208 4.06 3.86 8.93
N LEU A 209 4.12 2.61 9.41
CA LEU A 209 4.40 2.29 10.81
C LEU A 209 5.89 2.43 11.18
N LYS A 210 6.77 2.53 10.18
CA LYS A 210 8.23 2.69 10.34
C LYS A 210 8.66 4.11 10.01
N THR A 211 9.93 4.43 10.22
CA THR A 211 10.45 5.75 9.89
C THR A 211 10.34 6.03 8.39
N PRO A 212 10.21 7.31 7.99
CA PRO A 212 10.17 7.71 6.57
C PRO A 212 11.34 7.15 5.74
N GLU A 213 12.55 7.12 6.29
CA GLU A 213 13.72 6.53 5.63
C GLU A 213 13.55 5.03 5.36
N ARG A 214 12.98 4.30 6.32
CA ARG A 214 12.73 2.87 6.17
C ARG A 214 11.58 2.61 5.19
N THR A 215 10.51 3.41 5.22
CA THR A 215 9.44 3.32 4.23
C THR A 215 9.94 3.62 2.82
N ARG A 216 10.83 4.61 2.64
CA ARG A 216 11.50 4.88 1.34
C ARG A 216 12.33 3.70 0.87
N PHE A 217 13.13 3.11 1.77
CA PHE A 217 13.92 1.91 1.45
C PHE A 217 13.03 0.72 1.08
N ASN A 218 11.91 0.55 1.78
CA ASN A 218 10.91 -0.47 1.46
C ASN A 218 10.34 -0.27 0.06
N LEU A 219 9.93 0.96 -0.29
CA LEU A 219 9.44 1.25 -1.64
C LEU A 219 10.50 0.98 -2.73
N ALA A 220 11.77 1.34 -2.49
CA ALA A 220 12.85 1.04 -3.43
C ALA A 220 13.12 -0.47 -3.57
N HIS A 221 12.95 -1.23 -2.49
CA HIS A 221 13.06 -2.69 -2.48
C HIS A 221 11.92 -3.35 -3.27
N GLU A 222 10.67 -2.91 -3.04
CA GLU A 222 9.52 -3.37 -3.83
C GLU A 222 9.67 -3.05 -5.31
N LEU A 223 10.20 -1.87 -5.65
CA LEU A 223 10.56 -1.52 -7.02
C LEU A 223 11.59 -2.51 -7.60
N GLY A 224 12.56 -2.95 -6.78
CA GLY A 224 13.50 -4.00 -7.13
C GLY A 224 12.81 -5.31 -7.49
N HIS A 225 11.83 -5.76 -6.69
CA HIS A 225 11.03 -6.94 -7.01
C HIS A 225 10.30 -6.80 -8.35
N LEU A 226 9.66 -5.65 -8.57
CA LEU A 226 8.90 -5.41 -9.81
C LEU A 226 9.76 -5.49 -11.08
N VAL A 227 11.01 -5.00 -11.04
CA VAL A 227 11.88 -4.99 -12.23
C VAL A 227 12.80 -6.21 -12.34
N LEU A 228 13.16 -6.87 -11.24
CA LEU A 228 14.10 -8.01 -11.26
C LEU A 228 13.42 -9.36 -11.33
N HIS A 229 12.16 -9.48 -10.87
CA HIS A 229 11.57 -10.79 -10.61
C HIS A 229 10.23 -11.07 -11.29
N GLU A 230 9.73 -10.20 -12.17
CA GLU A 230 8.46 -10.47 -12.89
C GLU A 230 8.57 -11.73 -13.76
N SER A 231 9.66 -11.87 -14.52
CA SER A 231 9.90 -12.98 -15.44
C SER A 231 11.04 -13.92 -14.99
N SER A 232 11.51 -13.79 -13.73
CA SER A 232 12.68 -14.53 -13.27
C SER A 232 12.34 -15.96 -12.81
N ASN A 233 13.25 -16.90 -13.09
CA ASN A 233 13.15 -18.30 -12.65
C ASN A 233 13.92 -18.55 -11.34
N ILE A 234 14.02 -17.54 -10.46
CA ILE A 234 14.76 -17.67 -9.20
C ILE A 234 13.83 -18.28 -8.16
N ASP A 235 13.99 -19.57 -7.88
CA ASP A 235 13.12 -20.28 -6.93
C ASP A 235 13.41 -19.94 -5.45
N SER A 236 14.56 -19.33 -5.15
CA SER A 236 14.98 -19.01 -3.79
C SER A 236 14.45 -17.65 -3.33
N GLU A 237 13.42 -17.64 -2.47
CA GLU A 237 12.90 -16.44 -1.80
C GLU A 237 14.01 -15.64 -1.10
N SER A 238 14.92 -16.33 -0.40
CA SER A 238 16.07 -15.70 0.28
C SER A 238 17.01 -14.97 -0.69
N GLU A 239 17.17 -15.48 -1.90
CA GLU A 239 18.03 -14.82 -2.90
C GLU A 239 17.33 -13.61 -3.51
N ARG A 240 16.03 -13.71 -3.81
CA ARG A 240 15.21 -12.58 -4.28
C ARG A 240 15.22 -11.42 -3.29
N GLU A 241 15.08 -11.69 -2.00
CA GLU A 241 15.15 -10.68 -0.95
C GLU A 241 16.50 -9.96 -0.91
N LYS A 242 17.61 -10.70 -1.00
CA LYS A 242 18.96 -10.11 -1.07
C LYS A 242 19.14 -9.26 -2.32
N GLN A 243 18.63 -9.73 -3.46
CA GLN A 243 18.69 -9.01 -4.72
C GLN A 243 17.91 -7.70 -4.63
N ALA A 244 16.70 -7.71 -4.07
CA ALA A 244 15.90 -6.51 -3.87
C ALA A 244 16.54 -5.53 -2.88
N ASP A 245 17.16 -6.00 -1.79
CA ASP A 245 17.92 -5.14 -0.87
C ASP A 245 19.16 -4.52 -1.54
N ALA A 246 19.90 -5.30 -2.34
CA ALA A 246 21.06 -4.80 -3.09
C ALA A 246 20.65 -3.76 -4.13
N PHE A 247 19.55 -4.01 -4.85
CA PHE A 247 18.93 -3.07 -5.77
C PHE A 247 18.54 -1.79 -5.05
N ALA A 248 17.80 -1.87 -3.94
CA ALA A 248 17.32 -0.70 -3.20
C ALA A 248 18.47 0.18 -2.70
N SER A 249 19.53 -0.45 -2.17
CA SER A 249 20.72 0.25 -1.70
C SER A 249 21.43 1.01 -2.83
N GLU A 250 21.67 0.37 -3.97
CA GLU A 250 22.30 0.99 -5.13
C GLU A 250 21.40 2.04 -5.80
N PHE A 251 20.09 1.79 -5.88
CA PHE A 251 19.13 2.71 -6.48
C PHE A 251 19.01 4.01 -5.69
N LEU A 252 19.01 3.92 -4.36
CA LEU A 252 18.91 5.09 -3.48
C LEU A 252 20.24 5.84 -3.34
N PHE A 253 21.36 5.13 -3.17
CA PHE A 253 22.68 5.74 -3.03
C PHE A 253 23.69 5.04 -3.95
N PRO A 254 23.75 5.42 -5.24
CA PRO A 254 24.57 4.75 -6.24
C PRO A 254 26.05 4.77 -5.87
N LYS A 255 26.77 3.69 -6.17
CA LYS A 255 28.22 3.58 -5.93
C LYS A 255 29.00 4.74 -6.57
N ILE A 256 28.57 5.21 -7.75
CA ILE A 256 29.18 6.37 -8.41
C ILE A 256 29.04 7.61 -7.52
N ALA A 257 27.85 7.88 -6.98
CA ALA A 257 27.63 8.99 -6.06
C ALA A 257 28.44 8.85 -4.77
N GLN A 258 28.59 7.62 -4.27
CA GLN A 258 29.42 7.33 -3.10
C GLN A 258 30.90 7.67 -3.38
N LEU A 259 31.42 7.35 -4.56
CA LEU A 259 32.80 7.66 -4.95
C LEU A 259 33.03 9.16 -5.16
N GLU A 260 32.06 9.86 -5.72
CA GLU A 260 32.16 11.30 -6.03
C GLU A 260 31.96 12.19 -4.81
N HIS A 261 31.08 11.82 -3.88
CA HIS A 261 30.58 12.74 -2.86
C HIS A 261 30.94 12.39 -1.42
N THR A 262 31.62 11.27 -1.19
CA THR A 262 32.06 10.90 0.16
C THR A 262 33.56 10.98 0.35
N VAL A 263 34.00 10.92 1.60
CA VAL A 263 35.41 10.70 1.95
C VAL A 263 35.67 9.21 2.18
N LEU A 264 36.94 8.80 2.18
CA LEU A 264 37.34 7.49 2.67
C LEU A 264 37.28 7.48 4.20
N ASN A 265 36.76 6.38 4.76
CA ASN A 265 36.55 6.20 6.19
C ASN A 265 35.81 7.37 6.87
N PRO A 266 34.58 7.68 6.41
CA PRO A 266 33.79 8.77 6.96
C PRO A 266 33.54 8.61 8.47
N LYS A 267 33.50 9.75 9.16
CA LYS A 267 33.14 9.82 10.58
C LYS A 267 31.61 9.81 10.72
N LEU A 268 31.13 9.66 11.95
CA LEU A 268 29.70 9.67 12.27
C LEU A 268 28.97 10.91 11.71
N ALA A 269 29.58 12.09 11.81
CA ALA A 269 29.00 13.33 11.28
C ALA A 269 28.80 13.27 9.76
N ASP A 270 29.74 12.64 9.03
CA ASP A 270 29.63 12.46 7.58
C ASP A 270 28.49 11.49 7.24
N ILE A 271 28.34 10.41 8.00
CA ILE A 271 27.19 9.48 7.85
C ILE A 271 25.86 10.24 7.98
N PHE A 272 25.75 11.15 8.95
CA PHE A 272 24.55 11.99 9.11
C PHE A 272 24.33 12.95 7.94
N ASN A 273 25.39 13.54 7.40
CA ASN A 273 25.29 14.36 6.19
C ASN A 273 24.77 13.54 5.00
N TYR A 274 25.32 12.35 4.77
CA TYR A 274 24.90 11.50 3.65
C TYR A 274 23.49 10.94 3.84
N LYS A 275 23.11 10.52 5.04
CA LYS A 275 21.76 9.99 5.30
C LYS A 275 20.68 11.05 5.13
N HIS A 276 20.98 12.30 5.49
CA HIS A 276 20.11 13.44 5.19
C HIS A 276 20.04 13.71 3.68
N ALA A 277 21.18 13.74 2.99
CA ALA A 277 21.23 14.04 1.56
C ALA A 277 20.46 13.02 0.70
N PHE A 278 20.58 11.72 0.99
CA PHE A 278 19.97 10.65 0.19
C PHE A 278 18.64 10.12 0.75
N GLY A 279 18.22 10.59 1.93
CA GLY A 279 16.98 10.17 2.59
C GLY A 279 16.98 8.71 3.05
N MET A 280 18.14 8.19 3.44
CA MET A 280 18.33 6.80 3.89
C MET A 280 18.52 6.72 5.40
N SER A 281 18.41 5.53 5.98
CA SER A 281 18.74 5.31 7.39
C SER A 281 20.26 5.43 7.61
N ALA A 282 20.68 5.84 8.81
CA ALA A 282 22.11 5.94 9.13
C ALA A 282 22.80 4.56 9.00
N MET A 283 22.09 3.50 9.37
CA MET A 283 22.55 2.12 9.22
C MET A 283 22.68 1.72 7.75
N ALA A 284 21.71 2.06 6.89
CA ALA A 284 21.78 1.71 5.46
C ALA A 284 22.90 2.46 4.73
N VAL A 285 23.10 3.75 5.03
CA VAL A 285 24.25 4.51 4.50
C VAL A 285 25.58 3.89 4.94
N THR A 286 25.69 3.54 6.22
CA THR A 286 26.91 2.91 6.77
C THR A 286 27.19 1.57 6.10
N TYR A 287 26.16 0.77 5.86
CA TYR A 287 26.26 -0.49 5.13
C TYR A 287 26.66 -0.28 3.66
N ALA A 288 25.99 0.62 2.94
CA ALA A 288 26.30 0.91 1.54
C ALA A 288 27.76 1.37 1.33
N LEU A 289 28.27 2.20 2.23
CA LEU A 289 29.66 2.68 2.20
C LEU A 289 30.68 1.59 2.56
N HIS A 290 30.31 0.60 3.38
CA HIS A 290 31.14 -0.57 3.64
C HIS A 290 31.20 -1.47 2.40
N GLU A 291 30.03 -1.78 1.81
CA GLU A 291 29.90 -2.58 0.58
C GLU A 291 30.66 -1.99 -0.62
N SER A 292 30.74 -0.67 -0.74
CA SER A 292 31.50 -0.01 -1.82
C SER A 292 32.99 0.16 -1.54
N GLY A 293 33.47 -0.25 -0.36
CA GLY A 293 34.87 -0.12 0.06
C GLY A 293 35.26 1.28 0.55
N ARG A 294 34.28 2.15 0.83
CA ARG A 294 34.51 3.49 1.40
C ARG A 294 34.71 3.46 2.92
N LEU A 295 34.28 2.39 3.58
CA LEU A 295 34.55 2.09 4.99
C LEU A 295 35.34 0.78 5.12
N SER A 296 36.38 0.78 5.96
CA SER A 296 37.04 -0.47 6.37
C SER A 296 36.16 -1.29 7.33
N ASP A 297 36.41 -2.60 7.43
CA ASP A 297 35.70 -3.49 8.37
C ASP A 297 35.78 -3.04 9.82
N TRP A 298 36.89 -2.39 10.20
CA TRP A 298 37.06 -1.87 11.55
C TRP A 298 36.17 -0.64 11.78
N ASN A 299 36.20 0.34 10.87
CA ASN A 299 35.37 1.55 10.97
C ASN A 299 33.88 1.23 10.85
N TYR A 300 33.50 0.29 9.97
CA TYR A 300 32.13 -0.18 9.83
C TYR A 300 31.59 -0.75 11.16
N ARG A 301 32.34 -1.66 11.80
CA ARG A 301 31.94 -2.23 13.10
C ARG A 301 31.83 -1.18 14.19
N LEU A 302 32.75 -0.22 14.22
CA LEU A 302 32.74 0.88 15.19
C LEU A 302 31.51 1.79 14.99
N LEU A 303 31.27 2.27 13.77
CA LEU A 303 30.11 3.11 13.44
C LEU A 303 28.80 2.39 13.73
N CYS A 304 28.65 1.14 13.31
CA CYS A 304 27.46 0.34 13.62
C CYS A 304 27.22 0.21 15.13
N LYS A 305 28.28 0.01 15.93
CA LYS A 305 28.17 -0.01 17.40
C LYS A 305 27.70 1.34 17.94
N THR A 306 28.32 2.44 17.52
CA THR A 306 27.96 3.80 17.95
C THR A 306 26.53 4.16 17.57
N LEU A 307 26.13 3.90 16.32
CA LEU A 307 24.76 4.11 15.84
C LEU A 307 23.74 3.29 16.64
N SER A 308 24.07 2.04 16.95
CA SER A 308 23.21 1.19 17.77
C SER A 308 23.03 1.75 19.19
N GLN A 309 24.12 2.21 19.82
CA GLN A 309 24.08 2.84 21.14
C GLN A 309 23.26 4.14 21.15
N GLN A 310 23.19 4.83 20.02
CA GLN A 310 22.38 6.04 19.83
C GLN A 310 20.95 5.75 19.34
N GLY A 311 20.53 4.49 19.24
CA GLY A 311 19.14 4.10 18.91
C GLY A 311 18.82 3.93 17.42
N PHE A 312 19.80 4.08 16.53
CA PHE A 312 19.59 4.04 15.06
C PHE A 312 19.28 2.65 14.47
N ARG A 313 19.19 1.61 15.31
CA ARG A 313 18.67 0.29 14.88
C ARG A 313 17.14 0.20 14.90
N ALA A 314 16.51 0.92 15.82
CA ALA A 314 15.06 0.84 16.04
C ALA A 314 14.30 2.01 15.40
N GLY A 315 14.98 3.10 15.07
CA GLY A 315 14.41 4.26 14.41
C GLY A 315 15.50 5.21 13.92
N GLU A 316 15.13 6.47 13.70
CA GLU A 316 16.02 7.53 13.23
C GLU A 316 15.87 8.76 14.13
N PRO A 317 16.45 8.73 15.35
CA PRO A 317 16.32 9.82 16.31
C PRO A 317 16.75 11.16 15.73
N GLY A 318 15.90 12.17 15.89
CA GLY A 318 16.16 13.52 15.37
C GLY A 318 15.95 13.68 13.86
N SER A 319 15.43 12.67 13.15
CA SER A 319 15.05 12.82 11.75
C SER A 319 13.82 13.73 11.60
N SER A 320 13.92 14.68 10.68
CA SER A 320 12.83 15.57 10.25
C SER A 320 12.31 15.22 8.86
N MET A 321 12.72 14.07 8.29
CA MET A 321 12.26 13.66 6.97
C MET A 321 10.75 13.38 7.01
N PRO A 322 9.93 14.00 6.14
CA PRO A 322 8.51 13.67 6.07
C PRO A 322 8.29 12.35 5.33
N PHE A 323 7.18 11.66 5.61
CA PHE A 323 6.73 10.58 4.73
C PHE A 323 6.45 11.09 3.32
N GLU A 324 6.86 10.30 2.35
CA GLU A 324 6.68 10.61 0.94
C GLU A 324 5.21 10.46 0.55
N GLN A 325 4.66 11.51 -0.06
CA GLN A 325 3.24 11.62 -0.38
C GLN A 325 2.95 11.41 -1.87
N SER A 326 1.82 10.77 -2.15
CA SER A 326 1.24 10.66 -3.49
C SER A 326 0.90 12.03 -4.08
N ARG A 327 1.13 12.20 -5.39
CA ARG A 327 0.60 13.34 -6.14
C ARG A 327 -0.79 13.03 -6.69
N ILE A 328 -1.03 11.77 -7.06
CA ILE A 328 -2.33 11.32 -7.57
C ILE A 328 -3.43 11.57 -6.52
N PHE A 329 -3.26 11.09 -5.28
CA PHE A 329 -4.28 11.26 -4.23
C PHE A 329 -4.51 12.72 -3.87
N ARG A 330 -3.51 13.59 -3.95
CA ARG A 330 -3.69 15.04 -3.74
C ARG A 330 -4.53 15.72 -4.82
N VAL A 331 -4.58 15.15 -6.02
CA VAL A 331 -5.39 15.68 -7.14
C VAL A 331 -6.77 15.04 -7.15
N VAL A 332 -6.85 13.75 -6.82
CA VAL A 332 -8.10 12.99 -6.76
C VAL A 332 -8.95 13.43 -5.59
N LEU A 333 -8.34 13.59 -4.40
CA LEU A 333 -9.03 13.99 -3.19
C LEU A 333 -9.15 15.50 -3.12
N ASP A 334 -10.38 15.99 -3.15
CA ASP A 334 -10.71 17.39 -2.99
C ASP A 334 -11.98 17.50 -2.16
N SER A 335 -11.85 17.82 -0.87
CA SER A 335 -12.97 17.92 0.05
C SER A 335 -13.92 19.09 -0.26
N SER A 336 -13.52 20.02 -1.13
CA SER A 336 -14.41 21.07 -1.64
C SER A 336 -15.36 20.57 -2.73
N ILE A 337 -15.06 19.41 -3.34
CA ILE A 337 -15.89 18.76 -4.35
C ILE A 337 -16.59 17.57 -3.68
N PRO A 338 -17.93 17.59 -3.51
CA PRO A 338 -18.66 16.58 -2.74
C PRO A 338 -18.33 15.13 -3.11
N ASP A 339 -18.20 14.84 -4.41
CA ASP A 339 -17.97 13.50 -4.94
C ASP A 339 -16.49 13.05 -4.94
N ARG A 340 -15.59 13.82 -4.30
CA ARG A 340 -14.15 13.58 -4.27
C ARG A 340 -13.55 13.56 -2.87
N SER A 341 -14.38 13.50 -1.83
CA SER A 341 -13.93 13.20 -0.47
C SER A 341 -13.69 11.70 -0.28
N CYS A 342 -12.85 11.30 0.69
CA CYS A 342 -12.72 9.89 1.09
C CYS A 342 -14.07 9.27 1.45
N SER A 343 -14.99 10.03 2.06
CA SER A 343 -16.34 9.58 2.39
C SER A 343 -17.19 9.27 1.15
N ALA A 344 -17.13 10.12 0.13
CA ALA A 344 -17.83 9.88 -1.13
C ALA A 344 -17.25 8.67 -1.86
N ILE A 345 -15.92 8.55 -1.92
CA ILE A 345 -15.25 7.40 -2.54
C ILE A 345 -15.59 6.10 -1.81
N ALA A 346 -15.59 6.12 -0.47
CA ALA A 346 -15.97 4.96 0.35
C ALA A 346 -17.41 4.52 0.06
N LYS A 347 -18.33 5.48 -0.09
CA LYS A 347 -19.72 5.20 -0.47
C LYS A 347 -19.83 4.60 -1.88
N ASP A 348 -19.13 5.17 -2.86
CA ASP A 348 -19.12 4.68 -4.25
C ASP A 348 -18.57 3.26 -4.35
N LEU A 349 -17.49 2.96 -3.62
CA LEU A 349 -16.87 1.63 -3.57
C LEU A 349 -17.59 0.66 -2.63
N ALA A 350 -18.58 1.13 -1.85
CA ALA A 350 -19.16 0.41 -0.72
C ALA A 350 -18.08 -0.19 0.22
N CYS A 351 -17.01 0.57 0.48
CA CYS A 351 -15.87 0.17 1.29
C CYS A 351 -15.92 0.91 2.64
N PRO A 352 -15.42 0.34 3.74
CA PRO A 352 -15.24 1.07 4.98
C PRO A 352 -14.33 2.30 4.79
N LEU A 353 -14.69 3.41 5.45
CA LEU A 353 -14.02 4.70 5.26
C LEU A 353 -12.54 4.68 5.69
N ASP A 354 -12.23 3.96 6.76
CA ASP A 354 -10.88 3.75 7.28
C ASP A 354 -9.96 3.04 6.28
N GLU A 355 -10.51 2.13 5.47
CA GLU A 355 -9.77 1.46 4.40
C GLU A 355 -9.42 2.45 3.28
N VAL A 356 -10.35 3.34 2.90
CA VAL A 356 -10.08 4.39 1.90
C VAL A 356 -9.04 5.38 2.39
N HIS A 357 -9.11 5.82 3.65
CA HIS A 357 -8.08 6.68 4.23
C HIS A 357 -6.71 5.99 4.24
N SER A 358 -6.66 4.72 4.64
CA SER A 358 -5.41 3.96 4.67
C SER A 358 -4.82 3.79 3.27
N LEU A 359 -5.62 3.36 2.29
CA LEU A 359 -5.22 3.16 0.89
C LEU A 359 -4.73 4.45 0.24
N THR A 360 -5.39 5.58 0.52
CA THR A 360 -5.00 6.92 0.03
C THR A 360 -3.90 7.56 0.88
N MET A 361 -3.20 6.77 1.70
CA MET A 361 -2.07 7.18 2.52
C MET A 361 -2.39 8.33 3.50
N ASN A 362 -3.63 8.40 3.98
CA ASN A 362 -4.14 9.47 4.84
C ASN A 362 -3.90 10.86 4.24
N THR A 363 -4.05 10.99 2.92
CA THR A 363 -3.85 12.27 2.21
C THR A 363 -4.89 13.32 2.65
N GLU A 364 -6.15 12.91 2.82
CA GLU A 364 -7.18 13.74 3.45
C GLU A 364 -7.14 13.59 4.97
N VAL A 365 -6.99 14.71 5.69
CA VAL A 365 -7.01 14.76 7.15
C VAL A 365 -8.44 14.55 7.64
N HIS A 366 -8.63 13.57 8.52
CA HIS A 366 -9.93 13.29 9.13
C HIS A 366 -9.81 13.29 10.66
N GLY A 367 -10.90 13.65 11.34
CA GLY A 367 -10.99 13.51 12.78
C GLY A 367 -11.09 12.04 13.15
N VAL A 368 -10.19 11.56 14.00
CA VAL A 368 -10.34 10.24 14.62
C VAL A 368 -11.41 10.37 15.70
N GLU A 369 -12.60 9.78 15.49
CA GLU A 369 -13.52 9.53 16.60
C GLU A 369 -12.90 8.44 17.47
N ASN A 370 -12.40 8.81 18.66
CA ASN A 370 -11.88 7.87 19.63
C ASN A 370 -13.00 6.90 20.07
N SER A 371 -13.02 5.69 19.52
CA SER A 371 -13.99 4.64 19.87
C SER A 371 -13.69 3.93 21.20
N ASP A 372 -12.61 4.30 21.90
CA ASP A 372 -12.16 3.68 23.15
C ASP A 372 -12.71 4.32 24.44
N LEU A 373 -13.65 5.27 24.33
CA LEU A 373 -14.42 5.72 25.50
C LEU A 373 -15.73 4.92 25.58
N PRO A 374 -16.03 4.26 26.72
CA PRO A 374 -17.33 3.64 26.90
C PRO A 374 -18.40 4.72 26.67
N LYS A 375 -19.34 4.45 25.76
CA LYS A 375 -20.50 5.32 25.51
C LYS A 375 -21.30 5.43 26.81
N LEU A 376 -20.99 6.44 27.62
CA LEU A 376 -21.86 6.86 28.70
C LEU A 376 -23.16 7.37 28.06
N PRO A 377 -24.33 7.07 28.64
CA PRO A 377 -25.60 7.52 28.10
C PRO A 377 -25.60 9.04 28.03
N VAL A 378 -25.73 9.57 26.82
CA VAL A 378 -25.71 11.02 26.55
C VAL A 378 -27.00 11.61 27.11
N SER A 379 -26.85 12.43 28.16
CA SER A 379 -27.84 13.43 28.52
C SER A 379 -27.75 14.57 27.51
N ASP A 380 -28.86 14.90 26.87
CA ASP A 380 -28.98 16.04 25.96
C ASP A 380 -28.64 17.34 26.68
N THR A 381 -27.42 17.83 26.46
CA THR A 381 -27.01 19.24 26.39
C THR A 381 -25.48 19.29 26.36
N LEU A 382 -24.89 19.84 25.29
CA LEU A 382 -23.82 20.87 25.33
C LEU A 382 -22.99 20.96 24.02
N ALA A 383 -22.95 22.20 23.50
CA ALA A 383 -21.89 22.94 22.77
C ALA A 383 -20.97 22.25 21.72
N PRO A 384 -20.60 22.98 20.63
CA PRO A 384 -19.80 22.43 19.53
C PRO A 384 -18.39 22.04 19.99
N VAL A 385 -18.05 20.76 19.78
CA VAL A 385 -16.74 20.18 20.06
C VAL A 385 -15.69 20.83 19.14
N LYS A 386 -14.73 21.55 19.73
CA LYS A 386 -13.55 22.04 18.99
C LYS A 386 -12.60 20.86 18.73
N LEU A 387 -12.38 20.56 17.45
CA LEU A 387 -11.38 19.60 17.01
C LEU A 387 -9.97 20.15 17.28
N ARG A 388 -9.14 19.34 17.95
CA ARG A 388 -7.73 19.62 18.24
C ARG A 388 -6.91 18.94 17.15
N LEU A 389 -6.18 19.73 16.36
CA LEU A 389 -5.18 19.20 15.43
C LEU A 389 -4.02 18.64 16.25
N VAL A 390 -3.68 17.37 16.04
CA VAL A 390 -2.46 16.72 16.53
C VAL A 390 -1.53 16.53 15.35
#